data_AF-A0A2V7PTL5-F1
#
_entry.id   AF-A0A2V7PTL5-F1
#
_cell.length_a   1.000
_cell.length_b   1.000
_cell.length_c   1.000
_cell.angle_alpha   90.00
_cell.angle_beta   90.00
_cell.angle_gamma   90.00
#
_symmetry.space_group_name_H-M   'P 1'
#
loop_
_entity.id
_entity.type
_entity.pdbx_description
1 polymer ?
#
loop_
_entity_poly.entity_id
_entity_poly.type
_entity_poly.pdbx_seq_one_letter_code
_entity_poly.pdbx_strand_id
1 'polypeptide(L)'
;ASNVGTATGTPFATVVERWALANYVSDLAGFTTPPELQYKKWRFRADYVTIHDACVARIPSNPPPFPSSYPLIPGGGTGSALNISGTMRGGSGTYVIAQHPVAAGQFALRFSDPAGRALRSSLAPRLNVIRIQ
;
A
#
# COMPACT_ATOMS: atom_id res chain seq x y z
N ALA A 1 -14.93 -4.44 12.92
CA ALA A 1 -13.63 -5.07 13.25
C ALA A 1 -13.83 -6.52 13.70
N SER A 2 -14.62 -6.78 14.75
CA SER A 2 -14.91 -8.14 15.22
C SER A 2 -15.48 -9.05 14.12
N ASN A 3 -16.47 -8.56 13.37
CA ASN A 3 -17.07 -9.26 12.22
C ASN A 3 -16.04 -9.80 11.21
N VAL A 4 -15.06 -8.99 10.81
CA VAL A 4 -14.01 -9.39 9.86
C VAL A 4 -13.10 -10.45 10.50
N GLY A 5 -12.77 -10.28 11.78
CA GLY A 5 -11.97 -11.26 12.51
C GLY A 5 -12.67 -12.62 12.59
N THR A 6 -13.95 -12.64 12.96
CA THR A 6 -14.77 -13.86 12.99
C THR A 6 -14.90 -14.51 11.62
N ALA A 7 -15.16 -13.73 10.56
CA ALA A 7 -15.35 -14.26 9.22
C ALA A 7 -14.06 -14.84 8.61
N THR A 8 -12.89 -14.33 9.00
CA THR A 8 -11.60 -14.75 8.44
C THR A 8 -10.82 -15.70 9.34
N GLY A 9 -11.22 -15.87 10.60
CA GLY A 9 -10.43 -16.57 11.62
C GLY A 9 -9.08 -15.91 11.94
N THR A 10 -8.87 -14.66 11.50
CA THR A 10 -7.59 -13.93 11.62
C THR A 10 -7.84 -12.61 12.34
N PRO A 11 -6.98 -12.16 13.28
CA PRO A 11 -7.15 -10.86 13.94
C PRO A 11 -7.30 -9.73 12.92
N PHE A 12 -8.26 -8.83 13.15
CA PHE A 12 -8.54 -7.71 12.24
C PHE A 12 -7.29 -6.87 11.92
N ALA A 13 -6.40 -6.68 12.90
CA ALA A 13 -5.15 -5.97 12.72
C ALA A 13 -4.27 -6.60 11.63
N THR A 14 -4.10 -7.92 11.68
CA THR A 14 -3.33 -8.70 10.70
C THR A 14 -4.01 -8.71 9.34
N VAL A 15 -5.35 -8.80 9.29
CA VAL A 15 -6.09 -8.72 8.02
C VAL A 15 -5.86 -7.37 7.34
N VAL A 16 -5.97 -6.26 8.09
CA VAL A 16 -5.78 -4.90 7.55
C VAL A 16 -4.33 -4.66 7.14
N GLU A 17 -3.36 -5.14 7.91
CA GLU A 17 -1.94 -5.09 7.55
C GLU A 17 -1.67 -5.79 6.23
N ARG A 18 -2.07 -7.06 6.11
CA ARG A 18 -1.88 -7.85 4.88
C ARG A 18 -2.62 -7.25 3.70
N TRP A 19 -3.85 -6.81 3.90
CA TRP A 19 -4.63 -6.13 2.86
C TRP A 19 -3.93 -4.86 2.36
N ALA A 20 -3.44 -4.02 3.27
CA ALA A 20 -2.71 -2.81 2.90
C ALA A 20 -1.45 -3.16 2.10
N LEU A 21 -0.62 -4.10 2.58
CA LEU A 21 0.58 -4.50 1.84
C LEU A 21 0.26 -5.14 0.49
N ALA A 22 -0.70 -6.07 0.44
CA ALA A 22 -1.10 -6.80 -0.76
C ALA A 22 -1.58 -5.88 -1.89
N ASN A 23 -2.30 -4.78 -1.58
CA ASN A 23 -2.69 -3.80 -2.60
C ASN A 23 -1.50 -3.28 -3.41
N TYR A 24 -0.32 -3.17 -2.79
CA TYR A 24 0.89 -2.76 -3.49
C TYR A 24 1.77 -3.94 -3.91
N VAL A 25 1.90 -5.04 -3.16
CA VAL A 25 2.90 -6.07 -3.49
C VAL A 25 2.34 -7.34 -4.13
N SER A 26 1.03 -7.49 -4.33
CA SER A 26 0.39 -8.76 -4.78
C SER A 26 1.06 -9.44 -5.96
N ASP A 27 1.47 -8.65 -6.95
CA ASP A 27 2.08 -9.06 -8.21
C ASP A 27 3.09 -8.00 -8.68
N LEU A 28 3.83 -7.43 -7.73
CA LEU A 28 4.87 -6.43 -8.00
C LEU A 28 6.07 -7.09 -8.72
N ALA A 29 6.44 -6.55 -9.88
CA ALA A 29 7.59 -7.02 -10.64
C ALA A 29 8.89 -6.88 -9.81
N GLY A 30 9.76 -7.90 -9.88
CA GLY A 30 11.02 -7.94 -9.12
C GLY A 30 10.88 -8.33 -7.65
N PHE A 31 9.66 -8.49 -7.13
CA PHE A 31 9.42 -8.88 -5.74
C PHE A 31 8.80 -10.28 -5.66
N THR A 32 9.41 -11.18 -4.88
CA THR A 32 8.81 -12.49 -4.59
C THR A 32 7.77 -12.34 -3.49
N THR A 33 6.53 -12.09 -3.90
CA THR A 33 5.42 -11.84 -2.97
C THR A 33 5.10 -13.08 -2.12
N PRO A 34 5.06 -12.98 -0.78
CA PRO A 34 4.61 -14.06 0.09
C PRO A 34 3.14 -14.46 -0.19
N PRO A 35 2.77 -15.75 -0.04
CA PRO A 35 1.42 -16.24 -0.35
C PRO A 35 0.29 -15.47 0.38
N GLU A 36 0.53 -15.02 1.60
CA GLU A 36 -0.43 -14.24 2.40
C GLU A 36 -0.66 -12.82 1.89
N LEU A 37 0.18 -12.33 0.99
CA LEU A 37 0.06 -11.03 0.32
C LEU A 37 -0.37 -11.17 -1.16
N GLN A 38 -0.63 -12.39 -1.62
CA GLN A 38 -1.15 -12.65 -2.95
C GLN A 38 -2.67 -12.76 -2.95
N TYR A 39 -3.29 -12.17 -3.96
CA TYR A 39 -4.70 -12.38 -4.24
C TYR A 39 -4.89 -13.64 -5.08
N LYS A 40 -5.87 -14.48 -4.69
CA LYS A 40 -6.11 -15.77 -5.36
C LYS A 40 -6.69 -15.65 -6.77
N LYS A 41 -7.40 -14.56 -7.06
CA LYS A 41 -8.18 -14.40 -8.30
C LYS A 41 -7.76 -13.22 -9.16
N TRP A 42 -7.06 -12.24 -8.57
CA TRP A 42 -6.79 -10.96 -9.21
C TRP A 42 -5.32 -10.62 -9.02
N ARG A 43 -4.62 -10.39 -10.11
CA ARG A 43 -3.25 -9.86 -10.15
C ARG A 43 -3.35 -8.40 -10.54
N PHE A 44 -3.32 -7.50 -9.56
CA PHE A 44 -3.72 -6.11 -9.78
C PHE A 44 -2.96 -5.40 -10.90
N ARG A 45 -1.65 -5.62 -11.05
CA ARG A 45 -0.88 -4.98 -12.13
C ARG A 45 -1.09 -5.66 -13.46
N ALA A 46 -1.08 -7.00 -13.48
CA ALA A 46 -1.22 -7.76 -14.72
C ALA A 46 -2.64 -7.66 -15.30
N ASP A 47 -3.66 -7.85 -14.48
CA ASP A 47 -5.06 -7.93 -14.92
C ASP A 47 -5.66 -6.54 -15.18
N TYR A 48 -5.13 -5.48 -14.57
CA TYR A 48 -5.62 -4.12 -14.79
C TYR A 48 -5.50 -3.70 -16.26
N VAL A 49 -4.42 -4.07 -16.95
CA VAL A 49 -4.24 -3.74 -18.38
C VAL A 49 -5.34 -4.38 -19.22
N THR A 50 -5.66 -5.65 -18.98
CA THR A 50 -6.76 -6.36 -19.64
C THR A 50 -8.10 -5.66 -19.41
N ILE A 51 -8.37 -5.21 -18.18
CA ILE A 51 -9.60 -4.48 -17.83
C ILE A 51 -9.62 -3.10 -18.49
N HIS A 52 -8.52 -2.36 -18.44
CA HIS A 52 -8.34 -1.06 -19.10
C HIS A 52 -8.71 -1.15 -20.58
N ASP A 53 -8.12 -2.10 -21.31
CA ASP A 53 -8.31 -2.23 -22.75
C ASP A 53 -9.76 -2.57 -23.09
N ALA A 54 -10.37 -3.47 -22.33
CA ALA A 54 -11.78 -3.81 -22.46
C ALA A 54 -12.70 -2.61 -22.18
N CYS A 55 -12.34 -1.74 -21.24
CA CYS A 55 -13.08 -0.52 -20.94
C CYS A 55 -12.94 0.54 -22.03
N VAL A 56 -11.71 0.80 -22.52
CA VAL A 56 -11.48 1.79 -23.60
C VAL A 56 -12.21 1.38 -24.89
N ALA A 57 -12.25 0.08 -25.21
CA ALA A 57 -12.99 -0.43 -26.35
C ALA A 57 -14.51 -0.17 -26.26
N ARG A 58 -15.06 -0.09 -25.04
CA ARG A 58 -16.50 0.14 -24.79
C ARG A 58 -16.85 1.61 -24.58
N ILE A 59 -15.92 2.38 -24.05
CA ILE A 59 -16.10 3.79 -23.71
C ILE A 59 -15.02 4.60 -24.45
N PRO A 60 -15.18 4.81 -25.76
CA PRO A 60 -14.19 5.54 -26.54
C PRO A 60 -14.15 7.00 -26.09
N SER A 61 -13.05 7.40 -25.46
CA SER A 61 -12.71 8.80 -25.18
C SER A 61 -11.23 9.05 -25.47
N ASN A 62 -10.91 10.28 -25.89
CA ASN A 62 -9.55 10.69 -26.17
C ASN A 62 -9.22 12.00 -25.41
N PRO A 63 -8.39 11.96 -24.36
CA PRO A 63 -7.73 10.78 -23.79
C PRO A 63 -8.71 9.83 -23.05
N PRO A 64 -8.32 8.57 -22.77
CA PRO A 64 -9.05 7.70 -21.86
C PRO A 64 -9.24 8.35 -20.47
N PRO A 65 -10.37 8.11 -19.77
CA PRO A 65 -10.66 8.77 -18.50
C PRO A 65 -9.97 8.09 -17.30
N PHE A 66 -9.21 7.02 -17.54
CA PHE A 66 -8.51 6.25 -16.52
C PHE A 66 -7.10 5.88 -17.01
N PRO A 67 -6.13 5.69 -16.09
CA PRO A 67 -4.74 5.38 -16.44
C PRO A 67 -4.60 4.05 -17.19
N SER A 68 -3.55 3.90 -18.00
CA SER A 68 -3.25 2.66 -18.74
C SER A 68 -2.63 1.55 -17.89
N SER A 69 -2.23 1.86 -16.66
CA SER A 69 -1.60 0.94 -15.72
C SER A 69 -2.24 1.05 -14.34
N TYR A 70 -2.06 0.01 -13.51
CA TYR A 70 -2.56 0.02 -12.14
C TYR A 70 -2.14 1.31 -11.40
N PRO A 71 -3.09 2.10 -10.87
CA PRO A 71 -2.83 3.48 -10.49
C PRO A 71 -2.05 3.66 -9.19
N LEU A 72 -1.88 2.60 -8.39
CA LEU A 72 -1.16 2.68 -7.12
C LEU A 72 0.35 2.69 -7.36
N ILE A 73 0.89 3.90 -7.52
CA ILE A 73 2.32 4.17 -7.64
C ILE A 73 2.75 5.01 -6.42
N PRO A 74 3.38 4.41 -5.40
CA PRO A 74 3.87 5.12 -4.24
C PRO A 74 4.93 6.13 -4.63
N GLY A 75 4.87 7.34 -4.07
CA GLY A 75 6.01 8.25 -4.08
C GLY A 75 7.16 7.67 -3.25
N GLY A 76 8.40 8.02 -3.60
CA GLY A 76 9.56 7.54 -2.86
C GLY A 76 10.74 8.50 -2.85
N GLY A 77 11.68 8.23 -1.95
CA GLY A 77 12.90 8.99 -1.79
C GLY A 77 13.93 8.24 -0.95
N THR A 78 15.10 8.85 -0.75
CA THR A 78 16.12 8.29 0.15
C THR A 78 15.58 8.24 1.56
N GLY A 79 15.72 7.10 2.24
CA GLY A 79 15.12 6.87 3.55
C GLY A 79 15.60 7.87 4.61
N SER A 80 16.82 8.40 4.47
CA SER A 80 17.39 9.41 5.37
C SER A 80 16.80 10.82 5.18
N ALA A 81 16.17 11.11 4.04
CA ALA A 81 15.60 12.42 3.72
C ALA A 81 14.06 12.38 3.62
N LEU A 82 13.45 11.19 3.73
CA LEU A 82 12.03 11.01 3.59
C LEU A 82 11.28 11.57 4.80
N ASN A 83 10.60 12.70 4.60
CA ASN A 83 9.75 13.33 5.61
C ASN A 83 8.38 13.64 4.97
N ILE A 84 7.32 13.02 5.48
CA ILE A 84 5.97 13.15 4.93
C ILE A 84 5.04 13.59 6.05
N SER A 85 4.27 14.65 5.78
CA SER A 85 3.24 15.18 6.66
C SER A 85 1.92 15.28 5.90
N GLY A 86 0.82 15.02 6.58
CA GLY A 86 -0.50 15.17 6.00
C GLY A 86 -1.62 14.79 6.97
N THR A 87 -2.84 14.82 6.46
CA THR A 87 -4.04 14.45 7.22
C THR A 87 -4.48 13.05 6.82
N MET A 88 -4.42 12.11 7.77
CA MET A 88 -4.97 10.77 7.61
C MET A 88 -6.43 10.76 8.04
N ARG A 89 -7.36 10.55 7.11
CA ARG A 89 -8.78 10.39 7.40
C ARG A 89 -9.10 8.94 7.74
N GLY A 90 -10.17 8.71 8.51
CA GLY A 90 -10.65 7.37 8.79
C GLY A 90 -10.89 6.58 7.51
N GLY A 91 -10.30 5.38 7.40
CA GLY A 91 -10.40 4.53 6.22
C GLY A 91 -9.48 4.90 5.05
N SER A 92 -8.66 5.94 5.18
CA SER A 92 -7.62 6.29 4.20
C SER A 92 -6.25 5.73 4.58
N GLY A 93 -5.34 5.68 3.61
CA GLY A 93 -3.93 5.35 3.82
C GLY A 93 -3.03 6.01 2.78
N THR A 94 -1.73 6.01 3.05
CA THR A 94 -0.70 6.48 2.12
C THR A 94 0.35 5.40 1.97
N TYR A 95 0.83 5.22 0.74
CA TYR A 95 1.92 4.31 0.41
C TYR A 95 3.17 5.11 0.09
N VAL A 96 4.30 4.66 0.60
CA VAL A 96 5.58 5.35 0.46
C VAL A 96 6.68 4.33 0.28
N ILE A 97 7.62 4.61 -0.61
CA ILE A 97 8.86 3.85 -0.76
C ILE A 97 10.01 4.63 -0.14
N ALA A 98 10.66 4.03 0.86
CA ALA A 98 11.90 4.55 1.43
C ALA A 98 13.07 3.72 0.89
N GLN A 99 13.98 4.35 0.15
CA GLN A 99 15.19 3.69 -0.33
C GLN A 99 16.20 3.59 0.81
N HIS A 100 16.59 2.36 1.13
CA HIS A 100 17.64 2.09 2.12
C HIS A 100 18.95 1.75 1.37
N PRO A 101 20.01 2.57 1.50
CA PRO A 101 21.25 2.35 0.77
C PRO A 101 21.92 1.02 1.16
N VAL A 102 22.67 0.44 0.23
CA VAL A 102 23.51 -0.73 0.50
C VAL A 102 24.49 -0.40 1.63
N ALA A 103 24.65 -1.33 2.57
CA ALA A 103 25.51 -1.19 3.75
C ALA A 103 25.16 -0.04 4.72
N ALA A 104 24.03 0.67 4.52
CA ALA A 104 23.55 1.61 5.52
C ALA A 104 23.14 0.86 6.80
N GLY A 105 23.29 1.54 7.95
CA GLY A 105 22.86 1.03 9.25
C GLY A 105 21.34 0.89 9.35
N GLN A 106 20.83 0.73 10.57
CA GLN A 106 19.38 0.60 10.81
C GLN A 106 18.61 1.85 10.35
N PHE A 107 17.34 1.67 10.00
CA PHE A 107 16.41 2.77 9.78
C PHE A 107 15.47 2.90 10.98
N ALA A 108 15.14 4.14 11.35
CA ALA A 108 14.12 4.44 12.35
C ALA A 108 12.96 5.16 11.66
N LEU A 109 11.74 4.67 11.86
CA LEU A 109 10.53 5.32 11.37
C LEU A 109 9.86 6.04 12.53
N ARG A 110 9.57 7.34 12.35
CA ARG A 110 8.79 8.12 13.30
C ARG A 110 7.41 8.40 12.73
N PHE A 111 6.38 7.97 13.46
CA PHE A 111 4.99 8.27 13.15
C PHE A 111 4.37 9.02 14.33
N SER A 112 4.04 10.30 14.10
CA SER A 112 3.71 11.25 15.17
C SER A 112 2.66 12.26 14.74
N ASP A 113 2.16 13.04 15.70
CA ASP A 113 1.39 14.26 15.43
C ASP A 113 2.30 15.40 14.90
N PRO A 114 1.74 16.56 14.50
CA PRO A 114 2.53 17.70 14.02
C PRO A 114 3.51 18.30 15.03
N ALA A 115 3.31 18.04 16.34
CA ALA A 115 4.20 18.47 17.40
C ALA A 115 5.27 17.41 17.74
N GLY A 116 5.35 16.32 16.98
CA GLY A 116 6.30 15.22 17.21
C GLY A 116 5.90 14.27 18.34
N ARG A 117 4.67 14.36 18.85
CA ARG A 117 4.18 13.51 19.95
C ARG A 117 3.59 12.21 19.41
N ALA A 118 3.51 11.21 20.28
CA ALA A 118 2.81 9.97 19.96
C ALA A 118 1.34 10.25 19.61
N LEU A 119 0.84 9.56 18.58
CA LEU A 119 -0.56 9.64 18.20
C LEU A 119 -1.47 9.10 19.30
N ARG A 120 -2.66 9.69 19.46
CA ARG A 120 -3.64 9.24 20.45
C ARG A 120 -4.06 7.80 20.18
N SER A 121 -4.16 6.99 21.23
CA SER A 121 -4.59 5.58 21.12
C SER A 121 -6.01 5.43 20.55
N SER A 122 -6.87 6.42 20.75
CA SER A 122 -8.23 6.46 20.18
C SER A 122 -8.27 6.54 18.65
N LEU A 123 -7.17 6.95 17.99
CA LEU A 123 -7.09 7.03 16.54
C LEU A 123 -6.74 5.68 15.88
N ALA A 124 -6.31 4.68 16.68
CA ALA A 124 -5.82 3.37 16.22
C ALA A 124 -4.93 3.46 14.95
N PRO A 125 -3.87 4.29 14.95
CA PRO A 125 -3.02 4.50 13.79
C PRO A 125 -2.27 3.22 13.42
N ARG A 126 -2.03 3.01 12.12
CA ARG A 126 -1.33 1.81 11.61
C ARG A 126 -0.17 2.20 10.71
N LEU A 127 0.98 1.63 10.98
CA LEU A 127 2.17 1.68 10.13
C LEU A 127 2.58 0.24 9.83
N ASN A 128 2.47 -0.16 8.56
CA ASN A 128 2.86 -1.48 8.10
C ASN A 128 4.08 -1.33 7.20
N VAL A 129 5.08 -2.21 7.38
CA VAL A 129 6.35 -2.10 6.67
C VAL A 129 6.69 -3.44 6.05
N ILE A 130 7.06 -3.42 4.79
CA ILE A 130 7.65 -4.56 4.09
C ILE A 130 8.91 -4.12 3.39
N ARG A 131 9.92 -4.99 3.39
CA ARG A 131 11.15 -4.78 2.62
C ARG A 131 10.94 -5.32 1.21
N ILE A 132 11.14 -4.45 0.22
CA ILE A 132 11.21 -4.79 -1.20
C ILE A 132 12.68 -4.64 -1.63
N GLN A 133 13.23 -5.61 -2.35
CA GLN A 133 14.63 -5.64 -2.80
C GLN A 133 14.74 -5.25 -4.26
#